data_AF-A0A961L7Z0-F1
#
_entry.id   AF-A0A961L7Z0-F1
#
_cell.length_a   1.000
_cell.length_b   1.000
_cell.length_c   1.000
_cell.angle_alpha   90.00
_cell.angle_beta   90.00
_cell.angle_gamma   90.00
#
_symmetry.space_group_name_H-M   'P 1'
#
loop_
_entity.id
_entity.type
_entity.pdbx_description
1 polymer ?
#
loop_
_entity_poly.entity_id
_entity_poly.type
_entity_poly.pdbx_seq_one_letter_code
_entity_poly.pdbx_strand_id
1 'polypeptide(L)'
;GSFNVPVNLYADQLTAVMLMVVTSVGLLVHIYSIGYMKGDGGYYRFFAYLPLFVFSMLMLVLADNYMIVFFFWEAVGLCSYLLIGYYYKRRSAGNAAKKAFIVNRVGDLGFGLGVIMVFWTFGTVNFWGDEGVFARVGDFGQTTITVIALLLFTGAIGKSAQFPLHV
;
A
#
# COMPACT_ATOMS: atom_id res chain seq x y z
N GLY A 1 -12.81 24.00 -7.44
CA GLY A 1 -11.93 24.06 -6.25
C GLY A 1 -10.49 23.96 -6.71
N SER A 2 -9.54 24.51 -5.96
CA SER A 2 -8.11 24.56 -6.32
C SER A 2 -7.32 23.29 -5.98
N PHE A 3 -7.98 22.24 -5.46
CA PHE A 3 -7.33 20.97 -5.16
C PHE A 3 -7.26 20.08 -6.40
N ASN A 4 -6.04 19.79 -6.86
CA ASN A 4 -5.77 18.90 -7.98
C ASN A 4 -4.89 17.74 -7.50
N VAL A 5 -5.37 16.52 -7.69
CA VAL A 5 -4.60 15.28 -7.45
C VAL A 5 -4.43 14.61 -8.80
N PRO A 6 -3.34 14.90 -9.52
CA PRO A 6 -3.09 14.25 -10.79
C PRO A 6 -2.78 12.76 -10.54
N VAL A 7 -3.21 11.91 -11.47
CA VAL A 7 -2.79 10.51 -11.49
C VAL A 7 -1.59 10.43 -12.42
N ASN A 8 -0.38 10.66 -11.89
CA ASN A 8 0.83 10.42 -12.67
C ASN A 8 1.57 9.19 -12.15
N LEU A 9 2.43 8.68 -13.02
CA LEU A 9 3.31 7.57 -12.71
C LEU A 9 4.73 8.09 -12.73
N TYR A 10 5.45 7.88 -11.64
CA TYR A 10 6.84 8.28 -11.49
C TYR A 10 7.76 7.07 -11.63
N ALA A 11 8.74 7.18 -12.51
CA ALA A 11 9.71 6.13 -12.78
C ALA A 11 11.13 6.68 -12.61
N ASP A 12 11.79 6.25 -11.54
CA ASP A 12 13.21 6.48 -11.29
C ASP A 12 13.97 5.14 -11.16
N GLN A 13 15.24 5.19 -10.77
CA GLN A 13 16.05 4.00 -10.56
C GLN A 13 15.47 3.08 -9.46
N LEU A 14 14.89 3.64 -8.39
CA LEU A 14 14.31 2.88 -7.28
C LEU A 14 13.04 2.16 -7.74
N THR A 15 12.13 2.88 -8.40
CA THR A 15 10.92 2.32 -9.03
C THR A 15 11.29 1.20 -9.99
N ALA A 16 12.32 1.38 -10.83
CA ALA A 16 12.76 0.33 -11.76
C ALA A 16 13.17 -0.97 -11.05
N VAL A 17 13.94 -0.87 -9.97
CA VAL A 17 14.32 -2.03 -9.15
C VAL A 17 13.09 -2.69 -8.53
N MET A 18 12.19 -1.90 -7.94
CA MET A 18 10.97 -2.40 -7.32
C MET A 18 10.02 -3.06 -8.33
N LEU A 19 9.88 -2.51 -9.53
CA LEU A 19 9.11 -3.11 -10.62
C LEU A 19 9.68 -4.45 -11.05
N MET A 20 11.00 -4.57 -11.19
CA MET A 20 11.65 -5.85 -11.51
C MET A 20 11.37 -6.90 -10.44
N VAL A 21 11.46 -6.54 -9.15
CA VAL A 21 11.18 -7.46 -8.05
C VAL A 21 9.70 -7.90 -8.06
N VAL A 22 8.77 -6.95 -8.14
CA VAL A 22 7.32 -7.26 -8.08
C VAL A 22 6.88 -8.10 -9.28
N THR A 23 7.35 -7.77 -10.49
CA THR A 23 6.97 -8.51 -11.71
C THR A 23 7.61 -9.90 -11.76
N SER A 24 8.88 -10.04 -11.39
CA SER A 24 9.58 -11.34 -11.40
C SER A 24 9.00 -12.31 -10.37
N VAL A 25 8.87 -11.89 -9.11
CA VAL A 25 8.25 -12.70 -8.05
C VAL A 25 6.78 -12.95 -8.39
N GLY A 26 6.07 -11.93 -8.87
CA GLY A 26 4.68 -12.06 -9.33
C GLY A 26 4.53 -13.15 -10.38
N LEU A 27 5.38 -13.18 -11.42
CA LEU A 27 5.35 -14.20 -12.47
C LEU A 27 5.59 -15.61 -11.91
N LEU A 28 6.62 -15.78 -11.06
CA LEU A 28 6.92 -17.07 -10.43
C LEU A 28 5.75 -17.58 -9.59
N VAL A 29 5.12 -16.70 -8.82
CA VAL A 29 3.95 -17.02 -8.01
C VAL A 29 2.75 -17.41 -8.88
N HIS A 30 2.52 -16.74 -10.02
CA HIS A 30 1.47 -17.12 -10.96
C HIS A 30 1.69 -18.53 -11.52
N ILE A 31 2.91 -18.85 -11.97
CA ILE A 31 3.24 -20.17 -12.53
C ILE A 31 3.05 -21.26 -11.47
N TYR A 32 3.56 -21.04 -10.25
CA TYR A 32 3.38 -21.95 -9.12
C TYR A 32 1.90 -22.19 -8.81
N SER A 33 1.09 -21.14 -8.86
CA SER A 33 -0.33 -21.18 -8.53
C SER A 33 -1.17 -22.04 -9.47
N ILE A 34 -0.76 -22.19 -10.74
CA ILE A 34 -1.45 -23.07 -11.71
C ILE A 34 -1.41 -24.52 -11.23
N GLY A 35 -0.25 -24.96 -10.73
CA GLY A 35 -0.08 -26.30 -10.18
C GLY A 35 -0.76 -26.46 -8.82
N TYR A 36 -0.56 -25.49 -7.91
CA TYR A 36 -1.08 -25.54 -6.55
C TYR A 36 -2.61 -25.57 -6.49
N MET A 37 -3.30 -24.82 -7.36
CA MET A 37 -4.76 -24.71 -7.38
C MET A 37 -5.43 -25.77 -8.26
N LYS A 38 -4.69 -26.74 -8.80
CA LYS A 38 -5.23 -27.76 -9.69
C LYS A 38 -6.25 -28.63 -8.93
N GLY A 39 -7.50 -28.61 -9.39
CA GLY A 39 -8.60 -29.36 -8.78
C GLY A 39 -9.34 -28.62 -7.65
N ASP A 40 -8.97 -27.37 -7.33
CA ASP A 40 -9.73 -26.54 -6.40
C ASP A 40 -10.91 -25.87 -7.11
N GLY A 41 -12.11 -25.96 -6.52
CA GLY A 41 -13.33 -25.37 -7.08
C GLY A 41 -13.34 -23.83 -7.13
N GLY A 42 -12.43 -23.17 -6.40
CA GLY A 42 -12.29 -21.71 -6.40
C GLY A 42 -11.16 -21.18 -7.30
N TYR A 43 -10.67 -21.95 -8.27
CA TYR A 43 -9.57 -21.59 -9.16
C TYR A 43 -9.70 -20.17 -9.74
N TYR A 44 -10.85 -19.85 -10.35
CA TYR A 44 -11.10 -18.55 -10.98
C TYR A 44 -11.05 -17.37 -9.99
N ARG A 45 -11.48 -17.58 -8.75
CA ARG A 45 -11.43 -16.54 -7.71
C ARG A 45 -10.00 -16.23 -7.32
N PHE A 46 -9.19 -17.27 -7.15
CA PHE A 46 -7.78 -17.10 -6.80
C PHE A 46 -7.03 -16.35 -7.92
N PHE A 47 -7.28 -16.73 -9.17
CA PHE A 47 -6.74 -16.05 -10.35
C PHE A 47 -7.36 -14.68 -10.65
N ALA A 48 -8.41 -14.26 -9.94
CA ALA A 48 -8.88 -12.88 -9.95
C ALA A 48 -8.15 -12.03 -8.89
N TYR A 49 -7.91 -12.58 -7.69
CA TYR A 49 -7.26 -11.85 -6.59
C TYR A 49 -5.77 -11.65 -6.82
N LEU A 50 -5.09 -12.63 -7.44
CA LEU A 50 -3.64 -12.61 -7.57
C LEU A 50 -3.15 -11.54 -8.57
N PRO A 51 -3.72 -11.39 -9.78
CA PRO A 51 -3.40 -10.27 -10.66
C PRO A 51 -3.81 -8.92 -10.07
N LEU A 52 -4.92 -8.87 -9.31
CA LEU A 52 -5.34 -7.64 -8.63
C LEU A 52 -4.33 -7.19 -7.57
N PHE A 53 -3.75 -8.14 -6.84
CA PHE A 53 -2.66 -7.88 -5.89
C PHE A 53 -1.43 -7.32 -6.61
N VAL A 54 -1.00 -7.95 -7.71
CA VAL A 54 0.15 -7.49 -8.50
C VAL A 54 -0.11 -6.11 -9.08
N PHE A 55 -1.28 -5.87 -9.69
CA PHE A 55 -1.67 -4.56 -10.20
C PHE A 55 -1.62 -3.48 -9.11
N SER A 56 -2.19 -3.76 -7.94
CA SER A 56 -2.20 -2.81 -6.82
C SER A 56 -0.78 -2.50 -6.35
N MET A 57 0.10 -3.50 -6.29
CA MET A 57 1.49 -3.31 -5.90
C MET A 57 2.29 -2.52 -6.94
N LEU A 58 2.07 -2.76 -8.23
CA LEU A 58 2.73 -2.00 -9.30
C LEU A 58 2.32 -0.53 -9.28
N MET A 59 1.03 -0.24 -9.10
CA MET A 59 0.55 1.14 -9.00
C MET A 59 1.04 1.84 -7.73
N LEU A 60 1.18 1.11 -6.61
CA LEU A 60 1.78 1.64 -5.39
C LEU A 60 3.23 2.07 -5.63
N VAL A 61 4.02 1.25 -6.33
CA VAL A 61 5.43 1.54 -6.65
C VAL A 61 5.58 2.72 -7.60
N LEU A 62 4.65 2.88 -8.54
CA LEU A 62 4.66 3.96 -9.54
C LEU A 62 4.04 5.28 -9.02
N ALA A 63 3.48 5.31 -7.82
CA ALA A 63 2.77 6.46 -7.31
C ALA A 63 3.68 7.70 -7.19
N ASP A 64 3.19 8.86 -7.67
CA ASP A 64 3.92 10.13 -7.66
C ASP A 64 3.46 11.10 -6.57
N ASN A 65 2.46 10.71 -5.79
CA ASN A 65 1.88 11.53 -4.73
C ASN A 65 1.31 10.68 -3.58
N TYR A 66 1.18 11.31 -2.40
CA TYR A 66 0.74 10.64 -1.17
C TYR A 66 -0.67 10.04 -1.28
N MET A 67 -1.56 10.65 -2.08
CA MET A 67 -2.94 10.18 -2.22
C MET A 67 -3.01 8.88 -3.03
N ILE A 68 -2.26 8.79 -4.13
CA ILE A 68 -2.15 7.57 -4.93
C ILE A 68 -1.47 6.45 -4.14
N VAL A 69 -0.42 6.77 -3.37
CA VAL A 69 0.17 5.81 -2.44
C VAL A 69 -0.90 5.31 -1.48
N PHE A 70 -1.63 6.19 -0.78
CA PHE A 70 -2.68 5.80 0.18
C PHE A 70 -3.77 4.92 -0.44
N PHE A 71 -4.22 5.25 -1.64
CA PHE A 71 -5.24 4.47 -2.33
C PHE A 71 -4.76 3.05 -2.63
N PHE A 72 -3.57 2.89 -3.22
CA PHE A 72 -3.05 1.57 -3.54
C PHE A 72 -2.51 0.82 -2.32
N TRP A 73 -2.14 1.52 -1.26
CA TRP A 73 -1.79 0.96 0.05
C TRP A 73 -2.97 0.18 0.67
N GLU A 74 -4.16 0.77 0.57
CA GLU A 74 -5.42 0.13 0.97
C GLU A 74 -5.79 -1.02 0.02
N ALA A 75 -5.63 -0.82 -1.29
CA ALA A 75 -5.93 -1.86 -2.29
C ALA A 75 -5.07 -3.12 -2.07
N VAL A 76 -3.77 -2.96 -1.79
CA VAL A 76 -2.88 -4.07 -1.41
C VAL A 76 -3.36 -4.73 -0.11
N GLY A 77 -3.77 -3.94 0.89
CA GLY A 77 -4.34 -4.46 2.14
C GLY A 77 -5.61 -5.31 1.93
N LEU A 78 -6.51 -4.85 1.07
CA LEU A 78 -7.73 -5.56 0.69
C LEU A 78 -7.41 -6.87 -0.05
N CYS A 79 -6.49 -6.82 -1.02
CA CYS A 79 -6.08 -8.01 -1.77
C CYS A 79 -5.46 -9.07 -0.84
N SER A 80 -4.62 -8.65 0.11
CA SER A 80 -4.06 -9.53 1.15
C SER A 80 -5.16 -10.15 2.02
N TYR A 81 -6.17 -9.38 2.44
CA TYR A 81 -7.31 -9.91 3.19
C TYR A 81 -8.07 -10.98 2.40
N LEU A 82 -8.34 -10.74 1.12
CA LEU A 82 -9.04 -11.69 0.23
C LEU A 82 -8.25 -12.98 0.01
N LEU A 83 -6.92 -12.88 -0.13
CA LEU A 83 -6.03 -14.03 -0.32
C LEU A 83 -5.86 -14.85 0.96
N ILE A 84 -5.64 -14.22 2.13
CA ILE A 84 -5.56 -14.92 3.41
C ILE A 84 -6.89 -15.60 3.73
N GLY A 85 -8.00 -14.90 3.47
CA GLY A 85 -9.36 -15.38 3.68
C GLY A 85 -9.88 -16.31 2.58
N TYR A 86 -9.04 -16.75 1.64
CA TYR A 86 -9.47 -17.51 0.47
C TYR A 86 -10.28 -18.76 0.84
N TYR A 87 -9.82 -19.54 1.82
CA TYR A 87 -10.55 -20.69 2.38
C TYR A 87 -11.58 -20.26 3.45
N TYR A 88 -12.48 -19.33 3.09
CA TYR A 88 -13.47 -18.71 3.98
C TYR A 88 -14.36 -19.69 4.76
N LYS A 89 -14.54 -20.92 4.27
CA LYS A 89 -15.29 -21.98 4.99
C LYS A 89 -14.57 -22.46 6.26
N ARG A 90 -13.25 -22.29 6.34
CA ARG A 90 -12.46 -22.61 7.54
C ARG A 90 -12.47 -21.41 8.49
N ARG A 91 -13.03 -21.60 9.69
CA ARG A 91 -13.05 -20.54 10.73
C ARG A 91 -11.66 -20.00 11.06
N SER A 92 -10.63 -20.85 11.02
CA SER A 92 -9.24 -20.44 11.23
C SER A 92 -8.76 -19.44 10.18
N ALA A 93 -9.03 -19.69 8.89
CA ALA A 93 -8.64 -18.79 7.79
C ALA A 93 -9.39 -17.45 7.87
N GLY A 94 -10.70 -17.48 8.17
CA GLY A 94 -11.49 -16.27 8.35
C GLY A 94 -11.01 -15.41 9.54
N ASN A 95 -10.67 -16.04 10.66
CA ASN A 95 -10.15 -15.34 11.83
C ASN A 95 -8.75 -14.75 11.56
N ALA A 96 -7.88 -15.49 10.87
CA ALA A 96 -6.56 -15.01 10.48
C ALA A 96 -6.64 -13.79 9.54
N ALA A 97 -7.51 -13.86 8.52
CA ALA A 97 -7.73 -12.74 7.60
C ALA A 97 -8.22 -11.48 8.34
N LYS A 98 -9.21 -11.63 9.23
CA LYS A 98 -9.72 -10.51 10.03
C LYS A 98 -8.63 -9.91 10.92
N LYS A 99 -7.85 -10.76 11.61
CA LYS A 99 -6.77 -10.30 12.48
C LYS A 99 -5.73 -9.49 11.69
N ALA A 100 -5.22 -10.06 10.60
CA ALA A 100 -4.24 -9.40 9.75
C ALA A 100 -4.76 -8.07 9.18
N PHE A 101 -6.03 -8.03 8.76
CA PHE A 101 -6.64 -6.81 8.24
C PHE A 101 -6.78 -5.72 9.32
N ILE A 102 -7.25 -6.07 10.52
CA ILE A 102 -7.41 -5.10 11.61
C ILE A 102 -6.06 -4.54 12.04
N VAL A 103 -5.04 -5.38 12.21
CA VAL A 103 -3.69 -4.94 12.64
C VAL A 103 -3.07 -4.00 11.60
N ASN A 104 -3.17 -4.34 10.32
CA ASN A 104 -2.75 -3.44 9.24
C ASN A 104 -3.54 -2.13 9.25
N ARG A 105 -4.86 -2.21 9.48
CA ARG A 105 -5.73 -1.02 9.45
C ARG A 105 -5.37 0.00 10.52
N VAL A 106 -4.89 -0.44 11.69
CA VAL A 106 -4.40 0.48 12.74
C VAL A 106 -3.20 1.30 12.24
N GLY A 107 -2.25 0.67 11.55
CA GLY A 107 -1.13 1.39 10.91
C GLY A 107 -1.60 2.31 9.79
N ASP A 108 -2.53 1.83 8.97
CA ASP A 108 -3.08 2.57 7.83
C ASP A 108 -3.88 3.81 8.24
N LEU A 109 -4.53 3.79 9.42
CA LEU A 109 -5.18 4.97 9.99
C LEU A 109 -4.17 6.08 10.31
N GLY A 110 -3.04 5.74 10.93
CA GLY A 110 -1.98 6.73 11.20
C GLY A 110 -1.35 7.25 9.91
N PHE A 111 -1.15 6.38 8.91
CA PHE A 111 -0.69 6.79 7.59
C PHE A 111 -1.66 7.75 6.92
N GLY A 112 -2.97 7.45 6.95
CA GLY A 112 -4.02 8.32 6.43
C GLY A 112 -4.08 9.68 7.14
N LEU A 113 -3.92 9.71 8.47
CA LEU A 113 -3.79 10.96 9.22
C LEU A 113 -2.54 11.75 8.80
N GLY A 114 -1.44 11.06 8.53
CA GLY A 114 -0.22 11.66 7.97
C GLY A 114 -0.48 12.33 6.62
N VAL A 115 -1.16 11.65 5.69
CA VAL A 115 -1.52 12.21 4.37
C VAL A 115 -2.44 13.41 4.49
N ILE A 116 -3.43 13.37 5.39
CA ILE A 116 -4.32 14.51 5.67
C ILE A 116 -3.51 15.70 6.22
N MET A 117 -2.58 15.44 7.14
CA MET A 117 -1.74 16.48 7.74
C MET A 117 -0.75 17.08 6.73
N VAL A 118 -0.21 16.27 5.81
CA VAL A 118 0.57 16.75 4.66
C VAL A 118 -0.26 17.74 3.84
N PHE A 119 -1.47 17.35 3.45
CA PHE A 119 -2.33 18.22 2.67
C PHE A 119 -2.68 19.52 3.42
N TRP A 120 -2.99 19.43 4.71
CA TRP A 120 -3.33 20.61 5.51
C TRP A 120 -2.14 21.57 5.69
N THR A 121 -0.91 21.03 5.80
CA THR A 121 0.29 21.84 6.01
C THR A 121 0.82 22.44 4.71
N PHE A 122 0.95 21.63 3.65
CA PHE A 122 1.60 22.02 2.40
C PHE A 122 0.62 22.54 1.34
N GLY A 123 -0.67 22.23 1.45
CA GLY A 123 -1.69 22.52 0.44
C GLY A 123 -1.63 21.61 -0.80
N THR A 124 -0.73 20.63 -0.80
CA THR A 124 -0.52 19.66 -1.87
C THR A 124 -0.28 18.26 -1.30
N VAL A 125 -0.45 17.24 -2.14
CA VAL A 125 -0.09 15.85 -1.83
C VAL A 125 1.03 15.32 -2.73
N ASN A 126 1.56 16.14 -3.64
CA ASN A 126 2.60 15.76 -4.58
C ASN A 126 3.97 15.78 -3.92
N PHE A 127 4.81 14.79 -4.23
CA PHE A 127 6.16 14.70 -3.70
C PHE A 127 7.07 15.79 -4.27
N TRP A 128 7.03 15.92 -5.60
CA TRP A 128 7.99 16.65 -6.41
C TRP A 128 7.41 17.96 -6.97
N GLY A 129 8.29 18.79 -7.53
CA GLY A 129 7.96 20.09 -8.11
C GLY A 129 8.14 21.25 -7.14
N ASP A 130 8.09 22.48 -7.66
CA ASP A 130 8.35 23.71 -6.88
C ASP A 130 7.32 23.92 -5.76
N GLU A 131 6.09 23.48 -5.98
CA GLU A 131 5.02 23.48 -4.97
C GLU A 131 4.92 22.14 -4.20
N GLY A 132 5.79 21.18 -4.48
CA GLY A 132 5.79 19.84 -3.88
C GLY A 132 6.21 19.84 -2.41
N VAL A 133 5.87 18.76 -1.71
CA VAL A 133 6.15 18.61 -0.28
C VAL A 133 7.66 18.71 0.01
N PHE A 134 8.51 18.08 -0.81
CA PHE A 134 9.95 18.08 -0.56
C PHE A 134 10.63 19.43 -0.81
N ALA A 135 10.07 20.30 -1.67
CA ALA A 135 10.61 21.64 -1.90
C ALA A 135 10.32 22.59 -0.72
N ARG A 136 9.18 22.39 -0.05
CA ARG A 136 8.67 23.30 0.99
C ARG A 136 8.86 22.80 2.41
N VAL A 137 9.43 21.61 2.59
CA VAL A 137 9.63 21.01 3.92
C VAL A 137 10.46 21.91 4.85
N GLY A 138 11.39 22.70 4.31
CA GLY A 138 12.20 23.64 5.08
C GLY A 138 11.45 24.87 5.60
N ASP A 139 10.26 25.17 5.06
CA ASP A 139 9.48 26.36 5.42
C ASP A 139 8.69 26.18 6.73
N PHE A 140 8.56 24.94 7.22
CA PHE A 140 7.73 24.59 8.36
C PHE A 140 8.56 24.22 9.60
N GLY A 141 7.95 24.36 10.78
CA GLY A 141 8.59 24.02 12.04
C GLY A 141 8.93 22.53 12.15
N GLN A 142 10.09 22.23 12.74
CA GLN A 142 10.61 20.86 12.90
C GLN A 142 9.63 19.91 13.61
N THR A 143 8.87 20.43 14.58
CA THR A 143 7.86 19.65 15.31
C THR A 143 6.75 19.15 14.39
N THR A 144 6.21 20.02 13.52
CA THR A 144 5.14 19.65 12.57
C THR A 144 5.62 18.56 11.62
N ILE A 145 6.82 18.73 11.06
CA ILE A 145 7.41 17.76 10.13
C ILE A 145 7.65 16.43 10.82
N THR A 146 8.12 16.45 12.06
CA THR A 146 8.36 15.22 12.85
C THR A 146 7.06 14.49 13.12
N VAL A 147 5.98 15.19 13.47
CA VAL A 147 4.66 14.58 13.67
C VAL A 147 4.14 13.95 12.37
N ILE A 148 4.26 14.66 11.24
CA ILE A 148 3.89 14.13 9.92
C ILE A 148 4.69 12.87 9.61
N ALA A 149 6.01 12.90 9.79
CA ALA A 149 6.88 11.77 9.51
C ALA A 149 6.54 10.55 10.38
N LEU A 150 6.26 10.76 11.68
CA LEU A 150 5.85 9.69 12.59
C LEU A 150 4.50 9.09 12.19
N LEU A 151 3.52 9.92 11.82
CA LEU A 151 2.22 9.46 11.33
C LEU A 151 2.35 8.65 10.04
N LEU A 152 3.16 9.11 9.08
CA LEU A 152 3.42 8.35 7.87
C LEU A 152 4.15 7.02 8.17
N PHE A 153 5.06 7.04 9.15
CA PHE A 153 5.83 5.86 9.55
C PHE A 153 4.97 4.78 10.21
N THR A 154 3.85 5.11 10.87
CA THR A 154 2.96 4.08 11.44
C THR A 154 2.38 3.15 10.37
N GLY A 155 2.18 3.64 9.14
CA GLY A 155 1.78 2.81 8.01
C GLY A 155 2.81 1.75 7.69
N ALA A 156 4.08 2.18 7.57
CA ALA A 156 5.21 1.29 7.31
C ALA A 156 5.37 0.23 8.42
N ILE A 157 5.25 0.64 9.69
CA ILE A 157 5.26 -0.29 10.83
C ILE A 157 4.17 -1.37 10.68
N GLY A 158 2.96 -0.97 10.30
CA GLY A 158 1.82 -1.87 10.10
C GLY A 158 2.07 -2.90 9.01
N LYS A 159 2.31 -2.48 7.76
CA LYS A 159 2.45 -3.41 6.62
C LYS A 159 3.72 -4.27 6.69
N SER A 160 4.78 -3.77 7.31
CA SER A 160 6.04 -4.51 7.47
C SER A 160 6.10 -5.34 8.76
N ALA A 161 4.97 -5.49 9.47
CA ALA A 161 4.83 -6.28 10.70
C ALA A 161 5.91 -5.97 11.75
N GLN A 162 6.21 -4.69 11.95
CA GLN A 162 7.20 -4.23 12.92
C GLN A 162 6.57 -4.07 14.31
N PHE A 163 7.39 -4.01 15.36
CA PHE A 163 6.91 -3.67 16.70
C PHE A 163 6.21 -2.30 16.67
N PRO A 164 4.99 -2.14 17.21
CA PRO A 164 4.19 -3.10 17.98
C PRO A 164 3.17 -3.93 17.17
N LEU A 165 3.01 -3.70 15.87
CA LEU A 165 1.94 -4.25 15.01
C LEU A 165 2.30 -5.59 14.30
N HIS A 166 3.05 -6.47 14.96
CA HIS A 166 3.55 -7.73 14.36
C HIS A 166 2.65 -8.95 14.59
N VAL A 167 1.45 -8.76 15.16
CA VAL A 167 0.65 -9.80 15.83
C VAL A 167 -0.36 -10.48 14.90
#